data_AF-A0A9C8K8G7-F1
#
_entry.id   AF-A0A9C8K8G7-F1
#
_cell.length_a   1.000
_cell.length_b   1.000
_cell.length_c   1.000
_cell.angle_alpha   90.00
_cell.angle_beta   90.00
_cell.angle_gamma   90.00
#
_symmetry.space_group_name_H-M   'P 1'
#
loop_
_entity.id
_entity.type
_entity.pdbx_description
1 polymer ?
#
loop_
_entity_poly.entity_id
_entity_poly.type
_entity_poly.pdbx_seq_one_letter_code
_entity_poly.pdbx_strand_id
1 'polypeptide(L)' 'MKIGIVADSHDNVPAIKKAVEYFNKSNISFVIHAGD' A
#
# COMPACT_ATOMS: atom_id res chain seq x y z
N MET A 1 -4.63 1.84 16.39
CA MET A 1 -3.90 2.59 15.34
C MET A 1 -3.33 1.59 14.35
N LYS A 2 -3.54 1.75 13.04
CA LYS A 2 -3.02 0.85 12.00
C LYS A 2 -2.08 1.61 11.08
N ILE A 3 -0.98 0.99 10.67
CA ILE A 3 -0.02 1.52 9.70
C ILE A 3 0.10 0.49 8.58
N GLY A 4 0.04 0.94 7.33
CA GLY A 4 0.27 0.11 6.16
C GLY A 4 1.76 0.06 5.84
N ILE A 5 2.25 -1.09 5.39
CA ILE A 5 3.61 -1.24 4.87
C ILE A 5 3.50 -2.01 3.56
N VAL A 6 4.18 -1.51 2.53
CA VAL A 6 4.30 -2.13 1.21
C VAL A 6 5.73 -1.93 0.70
N ALA A 7 6.20 -2.81 -0.18
CA ALA A 7 7.51 -2.74 -0.82
C ALA A 7 7.42 -3.44 -2.19
N ASP A 8 8.52 -3.41 -2.95
CA ASP A 8 8.73 -4.20 -4.16
C ASP A 8 7.68 -3.93 -5.25
N SER A 9 7.36 -2.65 -5.47
CA SER A 9 6.27 -2.26 -6.38
C SER A 9 6.63 -2.44 -7.85
N HIS A 10 7.90 -2.25 -8.22
CA HIS A 10 8.46 -2.44 -9.57
C HIS A 10 7.52 -1.98 -10.70
N ASP A 11 6.99 -0.76 -10.58
CA ASP A 11 6.04 -0.16 -11.53
C ASP A 11 4.78 -0.99 -11.83
N ASN A 12 4.45 -1.96 -10.98
CA ASN A 12 3.27 -2.81 -11.11
C ASN A 12 2.01 -2.06 -10.68
N VAL A 13 1.58 -1.12 -11.54
CA VAL A 13 0.41 -0.26 -11.33
C VAL A 13 -0.85 -1.06 -10.95
N PRO A 14 -1.16 -2.23 -11.55
CA PRO A 14 -2.29 -3.05 -11.10
C PRO A 14 -2.19 -3.53 -9.65
N ALA A 15 -0.99 -3.93 -9.19
CA ALA A 15 -0.79 -4.36 -7.80
C ALA A 15 -0.87 -3.18 -6.83
N ILE A 16 -0.27 -2.04 -7.18
CA ILE A 16 -0.33 -0.80 -6.39
C ILE A 16 -1.79 -0.38 -6.18
N LYS A 17 -2.63 -0.41 -7.23
CA LYS A 17 -4.06 -0.10 -7.12
C LYS A 17 -4.79 -1.00 -6.11
N LYS A 18 -4.53 -2.31 -6.15
CA LYS A 18 -5.11 -3.27 -5.20
C LYS A 18 -4.66 -2.99 -3.76
N ALA A 19 -3.39 -2.66 -3.57
CA ALA A 19 -2.85 -2.32 -2.25
C ALA A 19 -3.51 -1.05 -1.68
N VAL A 20 -3.63 0.00 -2.50
CA VAL A 20 -4.32 1.25 -2.11
C VAL A 20 -5.78 0.99 -1.74
N GLU A 21 -6.53 0.23 -2.54
CA GLU A 21 -7.91 -0.14 -2.22
C GLU A 21 -8.03 -0.91 -0.91
N TYR A 22 -7.11 -1.84 -0.66
CA TYR A 22 -7.06 -2.61 0.59
C TYR A 22 -6.81 -1.71 1.81
N PHE A 23 -5.85 -0.79 1.71
CA PHE A 23 -5.53 0.15 2.80
C PHE A 23 -6.69 1.10 3.10
N ASN A 24 -7.35 1.61 2.06
CA ASN A 24 -8.53 2.46 2.20
C ASN A 24 -9.67 1.71 2.90
N LYS A 25 -10.00 0.49 2.45
CA LYS A 25 -11.02 -0.36 3.10
C LYS A 25 -10.66 -0.72 4.55
N SER A 26 -9.37 -0.75 4.86
CA SER A 26 -8.86 -1.08 6.19
C SER A 26 -8.77 0.11 7.16
N ASN A 27 -9.19 1.31 6.71
CA ASN A 27 -9.05 2.58 7.43
C ASN A 27 -7.59 2.85 7.86
N ILE A 28 -6.63 2.59 6.97
CA ILE A 28 -5.22 2.92 7.19
C ILE A 28 -4.94 4.32 6.67
N SER A 29 -4.57 5.22 7.58
CA SER A 29 -4.33 6.64 7.28
C SER A 29 -2.86 6.95 6.95
N PHE A 30 -1.93 6.05 7.29
CA PHE A 30 -0.50 6.21 7.03
C PHE A 30 0.10 4.93 6.48
N VAL A 31 0.80 5.03 5.35
CA VAL A 31 1.42 3.89 4.64
C VAL A 31 2.89 4.20 4.40
N ILE A 32 3.75 3.23 4.69
CA ILE A 32 5.19 3.26 4.39
C ILE A 32 5.44 2.42 3.15
N HIS A 33 6.12 3.00 2.17
CA HIS A 33 6.68 2.28 1.02
C HIS A 33 8.17 2.03 1.30
N ALA A 34 8.55 0.79 1.60
CA ALA A 34 9.87 0.45 2.14
C ALA A 34 10.96 0.21 1.08
N GLY A 35 10.60 0.26 -0.20
CA GLY A 35 11.53 0.08 -1.31
C GLY A 35 10.78 -0.33 -2.57
N ASP A 36 11.47 -0.18 -3.69
CA ASP A 36 11.15 -0.92 -4.89
C ASP A 36 11.72 -2.32 -4.87
#